data_AF-A0A958QZD7-F1
#
_entry.id   AF-A0A958QZD7-F1
#
_cell.length_a   1.000
_cell.length_b   1.000
_cell.length_c   1.000
_cell.angle_alpha   90.00
_cell.angle_beta   90.00
_cell.angle_gamma   90.00
#
_symmetry.space_group_name_H-M   'P 1'
#
loop_
_entity.id
_entity.type
_entity.pdbx_description
1 polymer ?
#
loop_
_entity_poly.entity_id
_entity_poly.type
_entity_poly.pdbx_seq_one_letter_code
_entity_poly.pdbx_strand_id
1 'polypeptide(L)'
;MTEFENMRKTQARFLLIQWAFTLVTLVLVIWLVSCTKEPKVEKAELGPQVSLSEINGAIESAMGGRSPLETRVGDQALYETNQRIETGEVTKLKEVLSLVREREENEHFVIYHIEDTTISFEGEQSESLRSETEWRIAKISLPQLPTLGNHSALLDFRKADLYSPSSVFSKFSIFPNKQEAPSLSKSPPITFHNLKLFSDRRPPPTAVREDPECRQLSSCELQTTEMSFDLVEWPSPDNWKTTQYRYVYALNTPYPAHLVLLCVKQLIDTQKRDYLVSQCQILRDFSFGPQ
;
A
#
# COMPACT_ATOMS: atom_id res chain seq x y z
N MET A 1 -46.40 -15.36 -69.24
CA MET A 1 -46.62 -16.12 -67.98
C MET A 1 -45.34 -16.83 -67.51
N THR A 2 -44.49 -17.30 -68.41
CA THR A 2 -43.20 -17.96 -68.12
C THR A 2 -42.12 -17.05 -67.48
N GLU A 3 -42.06 -15.76 -67.82
CA GLU A 3 -41.07 -14.83 -67.23
C GLU A 3 -41.32 -14.55 -65.75
N PHE A 4 -42.59 -14.51 -65.33
CA PHE A 4 -42.97 -14.23 -63.95
C PHE A 4 -42.64 -15.40 -63.01
N GLU A 5 -42.76 -16.64 -63.50
CA GLU A 5 -42.30 -17.83 -62.77
C GLU A 5 -40.78 -17.88 -62.65
N ASN A 6 -40.06 -17.42 -63.68
CA ASN A 6 -38.61 -17.41 -63.65
C ASN A 6 -38.07 -16.37 -62.64
N MET A 7 -38.72 -15.20 -62.55
CA MET A 7 -38.39 -14.18 -61.54
C MET A 7 -38.68 -14.62 -60.10
N ARG A 8 -39.79 -15.34 -59.86
CA ARG A 8 -40.07 -15.89 -58.51
C ARG A 8 -39.05 -16.95 -58.10
N LYS A 9 -38.61 -17.79 -59.04
CA LYS A 9 -37.58 -18.81 -58.79
C LYS A 9 -36.22 -18.18 -58.49
N THR A 10 -35.83 -17.11 -59.17
CA THR A 10 -34.57 -16.40 -58.88
C THR A 10 -34.61 -15.67 -57.54
N GLN A 11 -35.72 -15.00 -57.20
CA GLN A 11 -35.87 -14.35 -55.89
C GLN A 11 -35.84 -15.35 -54.73
N ALA A 12 -36.53 -16.49 -54.85
CA ALA A 12 -36.52 -17.53 -53.82
C ALA A 12 -35.11 -18.12 -53.60
N ARG A 13 -34.34 -18.32 -54.68
CA ARG A 13 -32.95 -18.78 -54.60
C ARG A 13 -32.03 -17.75 -53.93
N PHE A 14 -32.22 -16.47 -54.22
CA PHE A 14 -31.43 -15.39 -53.61
C PHE A 14 -31.68 -15.30 -52.10
N LEU A 15 -32.94 -15.38 -51.67
CA LEU A 15 -33.30 -15.39 -50.24
C LEU A 15 -32.71 -16.61 -49.52
N LEU A 16 -32.77 -17.80 -50.11
CA LEU A 16 -32.16 -19.00 -49.51
C LEU A 16 -30.65 -18.87 -49.33
N ILE A 17 -29.94 -18.30 -50.32
CA ILE A 17 -28.49 -18.07 -50.23
C ILE A 17 -28.17 -17.06 -49.12
N GLN A 18 -28.95 -15.99 -49.02
CA GLN A 18 -28.76 -14.98 -47.98
C GLN A 18 -28.99 -15.57 -46.58
N TRP A 19 -30.06 -16.35 -46.38
CA TRP A 19 -30.33 -17.04 -45.11
C TRP A 19 -29.23 -18.04 -44.74
N ALA A 20 -28.74 -18.82 -45.71
CA ALA A 20 -27.62 -19.74 -45.48
C ALA A 20 -26.35 -18.99 -45.06
N PHE A 21 -26.02 -17.88 -45.71
CA PHE A 21 -24.85 -17.08 -45.35
C PHE A 21 -24.97 -16.48 -43.95
N THR A 22 -26.16 -15.98 -43.59
CA THR A 22 -26.43 -15.40 -42.27
C THR A 22 -26.35 -16.45 -41.16
N LEU A 23 -26.84 -17.67 -41.43
CA LEU A 23 -26.78 -18.76 -40.47
C LEU A 23 -25.35 -19.28 -40.28
N VAL A 24 -24.58 -19.36 -41.36
CA VAL A 24 -23.15 -19.72 -41.30
C VAL A 24 -22.36 -18.69 -40.52
N THR A 25 -22.56 -17.38 -40.76
CA THR A 25 -21.86 -16.34 -40.01
C THR A 25 -22.24 -16.33 -38.54
N LEU A 26 -23.53 -16.53 -38.20
CA LEU A 26 -23.97 -16.66 -36.81
C LEU A 26 -23.30 -17.83 -36.09
N VAL A 27 -23.26 -19.01 -36.73
CA VAL A 27 -22.61 -20.20 -36.17
C VAL A 27 -21.12 -19.96 -35.98
N LEU A 28 -20.46 -19.29 -36.93
CA LEU A 28 -19.03 -18.94 -36.83
C LEU A 28 -18.76 -17.98 -35.67
N VAL A 29 -19.62 -16.98 -35.46
CA VAL A 29 -19.51 -16.06 -34.31
C VAL A 29 -19.73 -16.79 -32.99
N ILE A 30 -20.73 -17.67 -32.89
CA ILE A 30 -20.96 -18.48 -31.68
C ILE A 30 -19.77 -19.41 -31.38
N TRP A 31 -19.15 -19.97 -32.41
CA TRP A 31 -17.95 -20.79 -32.28
C TRP A 31 -16.74 -20.00 -31.78
N LEU A 32 -16.56 -18.77 -32.27
CA LEU A 32 -15.49 -17.88 -31.83
C LEU A 32 -15.69 -17.42 -30.37
N VAL A 33 -16.93 -17.27 -29.91
CA VAL A 33 -17.23 -16.86 -28.52
C VAL A 33 -17.15 -18.06 -27.54
N SER A 34 -17.40 -19.30 -27.98
CA SER A 34 -17.41 -20.49 -27.11
C SER A 34 -16.02 -21.05 -26.77
N CYS A 35 -14.93 -20.48 -27.30
CA CYS A 35 -13.57 -20.95 -27.07
C CYS A 35 -12.76 -20.06 -26.11
N THR A 36 -13.40 -19.27 -25.27
CA THR A 36 -12.72 -18.72 -24.10
C THR A 36 -12.59 -19.85 -23.08
N LYS A 37 -11.51 -20.65 -23.21
CA LYS A 37 -10.99 -21.41 -22.07
C LYS A 37 -10.93 -20.41 -20.93
N GLU A 38 -11.71 -20.64 -19.86
CA GLU A 38 -11.46 -19.94 -18.61
C GLU A 38 -9.95 -20.07 -18.38
N PRO A 39 -9.21 -18.96 -18.33
CA PRO A 39 -7.79 -19.04 -18.07
C PRO A 39 -7.69 -19.78 -16.76
N LYS A 40 -7.23 -21.04 -16.81
CA LYS A 40 -6.86 -21.77 -15.60
C LYS A 40 -5.87 -20.82 -14.96
N VAL A 41 -6.25 -20.29 -13.81
CA VAL A 41 -5.35 -19.50 -12.97
C VAL A 41 -4.25 -20.48 -12.62
N GLU A 42 -3.22 -20.51 -13.46
CA GLU A 42 -1.98 -21.20 -13.21
C GLU A 42 -1.53 -20.64 -11.87
N LYS A 43 -1.53 -21.49 -10.84
CA LYS A 43 -1.37 -21.07 -9.45
C LYS A 43 -0.17 -20.14 -9.42
N ALA A 44 -0.44 -18.83 -9.26
CA ALA A 44 0.61 -17.85 -9.31
C ALA A 44 1.66 -18.30 -8.30
N GLU A 45 2.90 -18.49 -8.73
CA GLU A 45 3.96 -18.94 -7.85
C GLU A 45 4.17 -17.84 -6.79
N LEU A 46 3.52 -17.99 -5.64
CA LEU A 46 3.61 -17.04 -4.52
C LEU A 46 5.03 -16.98 -3.95
N GLY A 47 5.92 -17.89 -4.36
CA GLY A 47 7.28 -18.02 -3.83
C GLY A 47 7.30 -18.57 -2.40
N PRO A 48 8.50 -18.61 -1.76
CA PRO A 48 8.66 -19.22 -0.45
C PRO A 48 7.84 -18.46 0.59
N GLN A 49 7.08 -19.22 1.38
CA GLN A 49 6.38 -18.70 2.54
C GLN A 49 7.40 -18.37 3.65
N VAL A 50 7.18 -17.26 4.34
CA VAL A 50 7.94 -16.84 5.51
C VAL A 50 7.03 -16.65 6.72
N SER A 51 7.61 -16.80 7.90
CA SER A 51 6.91 -16.58 9.17
C SER A 51 6.84 -15.10 9.53
N LEU A 52 5.87 -14.74 10.37
CA LEU A 52 5.78 -13.38 10.94
C LEU A 52 7.03 -13.00 11.74
N SER A 53 7.68 -13.97 12.38
CA SER A 53 8.93 -13.74 13.12
C SER A 53 10.07 -13.31 12.20
N GLU A 54 10.17 -13.89 11.00
CA GLU A 54 11.16 -13.50 10.00
C GLU A 54 10.88 -12.10 9.45
N ILE A 55 9.60 -11.76 9.22
CA ILE A 55 9.20 -10.39 8.85
C ILE A 55 9.62 -9.38 9.93
N ASN A 56 9.35 -9.68 11.20
CA ASN A 56 9.71 -8.79 12.31
C ASN A 56 11.23 -8.63 12.44
N GLY A 57 11.99 -9.73 12.35
CA GLY A 57 13.46 -9.68 12.37
C GLY A 57 14.03 -8.90 11.17
N ALA A 58 13.41 -9.01 10.01
CA ALA A 58 13.77 -8.22 8.83
C ALA A 58 13.51 -6.72 9.02
N ILE A 59 12.38 -6.34 9.65
CA ILE A 59 12.09 -4.94 10.01
C ILE A 59 13.14 -4.42 10.99
N GLU A 60 13.43 -5.16 12.07
CA GLU A 60 14.42 -4.77 13.07
C GLU A 60 15.82 -4.61 12.45
N SER A 61 16.21 -5.55 11.59
CA SER A 61 17.47 -5.48 10.84
C SER A 61 17.51 -4.29 9.89
N ALA A 62 16.41 -4.00 9.18
CA ALA A 62 16.35 -2.90 8.22
C ALA A 62 16.39 -1.52 8.91
N MET A 63 15.87 -1.42 10.13
CA MET A 63 15.98 -0.24 10.99
C MET A 63 17.38 -0.07 11.59
N GLY A 64 18.27 -1.06 11.48
CA GLY A 64 19.65 -0.99 11.97
C GLY A 64 19.77 -0.77 13.47
N GLY A 65 18.81 -1.25 14.27
CA GLY A 65 18.80 -1.11 15.72
C GLY A 65 18.52 0.31 16.24
N ARG A 66 18.06 1.22 15.38
CA ARG A 66 17.74 2.59 15.78
C ARG A 66 16.64 2.64 16.82
N SER A 67 16.88 3.39 17.88
CA SER A 67 15.90 3.56 18.95
C SER A 67 15.08 4.83 18.76
N PRO A 68 13.75 4.78 18.93
CA PRO A 68 12.95 6.00 19.00
C PRO A 68 13.31 6.90 20.19
N LEU A 69 14.06 6.40 21.17
CA LEU A 69 14.58 7.17 22.30
C LEU A 69 15.65 8.20 21.88
N GLU A 70 16.22 8.06 20.68
CA GLU A 70 17.21 8.97 20.10
C GLU A 70 16.60 10.22 19.46
N THR A 71 15.26 10.30 19.39
CA THR A 71 14.52 11.44 18.82
C THR A 71 14.79 12.71 19.62
N ARG A 72 15.02 13.82 18.93
CA ARG A 72 15.32 15.14 19.53
C ARG A 72 14.17 16.11 19.31
N VAL A 73 14.06 17.10 20.20
CA VAL A 73 13.20 18.26 19.98
C VAL A 73 13.70 18.99 18.74
N GLY A 74 12.80 19.34 17.82
CA GLY A 74 13.12 19.95 16.54
C GLY A 74 13.40 18.97 15.40
N ASP A 75 13.45 17.65 15.68
CA ASP A 75 13.44 16.66 14.60
C ASP A 75 12.14 16.81 13.80
N GLN A 76 12.26 16.85 12.46
CA GLN A 76 11.11 16.96 11.57
C GLN A 76 11.18 15.98 10.41
N ALA A 77 10.02 15.59 9.89
CA ALA A 77 9.89 14.81 8.67
C ALA A 77 8.69 15.29 7.86
N LEU A 78 8.88 15.51 6.56
CA LEU A 78 7.80 15.81 5.61
C LEU A 78 7.58 14.60 4.71
N TYR A 79 6.37 14.04 4.78
CA TYR A 79 5.94 12.93 3.94
C TYR A 79 4.91 13.37 2.93
N GLU A 80 4.99 12.81 1.72
CA GLU A 80 3.97 12.93 0.69
C GLU A 80 3.39 11.55 0.39
N THR A 81 2.06 11.44 0.38
CA THR A 81 1.37 10.22 -0.02
C THR A 81 0.77 10.40 -1.40
N ASN A 82 1.12 9.48 -2.29
CA ASN A 82 0.68 9.41 -3.66
C ASN A 82 -0.09 8.12 -3.91
N GLN A 83 -1.04 8.16 -4.83
CA GLN A 83 -1.79 7.01 -5.30
C GLN A 83 -1.71 6.93 -6.82
N ARG A 84 -1.63 5.70 -7.32
CA ARG A 84 -1.73 5.39 -8.75
C ARG A 84 -2.73 4.26 -8.92
N ILE A 85 -3.69 4.46 -9.81
CA ILE A 85 -4.66 3.44 -10.21
C ILE A 85 -4.23 2.93 -11.59
N GLU A 86 -3.84 1.65 -11.64
CA GLU A 86 -3.35 0.95 -12.83
C GLU A 86 -2.19 1.68 -13.52
N THR A 87 -2.33 1.95 -14.82
CA THR A 87 -1.36 2.70 -15.63
C THR A 87 -1.63 4.20 -15.62
N GLY A 88 -2.62 4.67 -14.85
CA GLY A 88 -3.00 6.08 -14.77
C GLY A 88 -1.93 7.00 -14.21
N GLU A 89 -2.25 8.30 -14.16
CA GLU A 89 -1.40 9.32 -13.55
C GLU A 89 -1.30 9.15 -12.04
N VAL A 90 -0.23 9.68 -11.46
CA VAL A 90 -0.02 9.68 -10.02
C VAL A 90 -0.80 10.84 -9.43
N THR A 91 -1.72 10.55 -8.52
CA THR A 91 -2.49 11.55 -7.78
C THR A 91 -1.87 11.74 -6.40
N LYS A 92 -1.52 12.98 -6.07
CA LYS A 92 -1.11 13.37 -4.72
C LYS A 92 -2.34 13.40 -3.83
N LEU A 93 -2.29 12.65 -2.71
CA LEU A 93 -3.42 12.53 -1.78
C LEU A 93 -3.24 13.41 -0.55
N LYS A 94 -2.05 13.39 0.06
CA LYS A 94 -1.77 14.12 1.29
C LYS A 94 -0.30 14.44 1.46
N GLU A 95 -0.01 15.51 2.20
CA GLU A 95 1.29 15.79 2.81
C GLU A 95 1.14 15.82 4.33
N VAL A 96 2.15 15.34 5.04
CA VAL A 96 2.21 15.36 6.51
C VAL A 96 3.59 15.84 6.92
N LEU A 97 3.64 17.00 7.58
CA LEU A 97 4.81 17.49 8.29
C LEU A 97 4.67 17.13 9.76
N SER A 98 5.55 16.26 10.24
CA SER A 98 5.64 15.91 11.66
C SER A 98 6.83 16.63 12.28
N LEU A 99 6.61 17.33 13.39
CA LEU A 99 7.62 18.07 14.13
C LEU A 99 7.58 17.71 15.62
N VAL A 100 8.72 17.30 16.17
CA VAL A 100 8.86 17.03 17.60
C VAL A 100 8.97 18.35 18.35
N ARG A 101 7.91 18.76 19.03
CA ARG A 101 7.81 20.05 19.74
C ARG A 101 8.45 20.00 21.12
N GLU A 102 8.19 18.93 21.85
CA GLU A 102 8.63 18.78 23.23
C GLU A 102 8.97 17.32 23.53
N ARG A 103 9.91 17.13 24.45
CA ARG A 103 10.39 15.84 24.91
C ARG A 103 10.44 15.87 26.43
N GLU A 104 9.53 15.14 27.05
CA GLU A 104 9.51 14.93 28.49
C GLU A 104 10.10 13.57 28.82
N GLU A 105 10.91 13.48 29.86
CA GLU A 105 11.62 12.27 30.22
C GLU A 105 11.52 12.01 31.72
N ASN A 106 11.05 10.82 32.09
CA ASN A 106 11.03 10.34 33.48
C ASN A 106 11.76 8.99 33.60
N GLU A 107 11.75 8.36 34.77
CA GLU A 107 12.49 7.10 35.00
C GLU A 107 12.05 5.93 34.11
N HIS A 108 10.79 5.94 33.65
CA HIS A 108 10.18 4.80 32.94
C HIS A 108 9.89 5.08 31.47
N PHE A 109 9.62 6.34 31.11
CA PHE A 109 9.12 6.74 29.82
C PHE A 109 9.83 7.97 29.27
N VAL A 110 9.84 8.06 27.94
CA VAL A 110 10.03 9.30 27.19
C VAL A 110 8.71 9.60 26.48
N ILE A 111 8.20 10.81 26.69
CA ILE A 111 6.97 11.31 26.06
C ILE A 111 7.38 12.39 25.06
N TYR A 112 7.02 12.21 23.80
CA TYR A 112 7.20 13.21 22.75
C TYR A 112 5.86 13.86 22.43
N HIS A 113 5.83 15.19 22.43
CA HIS A 113 4.70 15.94 21.89
C HIS A 113 5.03 16.28 20.44
N ILE A 114 4.22 15.75 19.53
CA ILE A 114 4.43 15.86 18.08
C ILE A 114 3.30 16.68 17.50
N GLU A 115 3.70 17.70 16.75
CA GLU A 115 2.78 18.49 15.95
C GLU A 115 2.80 17.98 14.52
N ASP A 116 1.64 17.57 14.05
CA ASP A 116 1.43 17.16 12.67
C ASP A 116 0.63 18.23 11.93
N THR A 117 1.17 18.70 10.80
CA THR A 117 0.44 19.51 9.82
C THR A 117 0.13 18.64 8.61
N THR A 118 -1.14 18.30 8.42
CA THR A 118 -1.64 17.49 7.31
C THR A 118 -2.29 18.38 6.26
N ILE A 119 -1.84 18.29 5.01
CA ILE A 119 -2.48 18.92 3.86
C ILE A 119 -3.08 17.81 3.00
N SER A 120 -4.42 17.76 2.90
CA SER A 120 -5.13 16.79 2.05
C SER A 120 -5.50 17.44 0.72
N PHE A 121 -5.40 16.68 -0.37
CA PHE A 121 -5.69 17.16 -1.73
C PHE A 121 -6.91 16.42 -2.29
N GLU A 122 -7.89 17.17 -2.79
CA GLU A 122 -9.06 16.66 -3.50
C GLU A 122 -9.26 17.47 -4.79
N GLY A 123 -8.69 16.98 -5.89
CA GLY A 123 -8.58 17.74 -7.14
C GLY A 123 -7.63 18.93 -6.99
N GLU A 124 -8.11 20.14 -7.31
CA GLU A 124 -7.33 21.39 -7.15
C GLU A 124 -7.47 22.00 -5.74
N GLN A 125 -8.37 21.45 -4.91
CA GLN A 125 -8.59 21.95 -3.56
C GLN A 125 -7.60 21.31 -2.57
N SER A 126 -7.17 22.10 -1.59
CA SER A 126 -6.37 21.60 -0.47
C SER A 126 -6.97 22.06 0.86
N GLU A 127 -6.94 21.16 1.84
CA GLU A 127 -7.36 21.42 3.22
C GLU A 127 -6.18 21.16 4.15
N SER A 128 -5.92 22.10 5.06
CA SER A 128 -4.84 21.99 6.05
C SER A 128 -5.42 21.78 7.44
N LEU A 129 -4.97 20.73 8.11
CA LEU A 129 -5.32 20.37 9.47
C LEU A 129 -4.04 20.28 10.30
N ARG A 130 -4.03 20.99 11.44
CA ARG A 130 -2.99 20.87 12.45
C ARG A 130 -3.52 20.05 13.61
N SER A 131 -2.74 19.06 14.04
CA SER A 131 -3.04 18.21 15.19
C SER A 131 -1.81 18.02 16.06
N GLU A 132 -2.02 17.75 17.34
CA GLU A 132 -0.97 17.41 18.29
C GLU A 132 -1.20 15.99 18.80
N THR A 133 -0.15 15.19 18.85
CA THR A 133 -0.17 13.80 19.31
C THR A 133 0.93 13.54 20.33
N GLU A 134 0.69 12.62 21.26
CA GLU A 134 1.68 12.21 22.26
C GLU A 134 2.23 10.83 21.93
N TRP A 135 3.56 10.70 21.80
CA TRP A 135 4.24 9.41 21.68
C TRP A 135 4.89 9.02 22.99
N ARG A 136 4.37 7.96 23.63
CA ARG A 136 4.88 7.45 24.91
C ARG A 136 5.70 6.19 24.71
N ILE A 137 6.99 6.26 25.04
CA ILE A 137 7.96 5.19 24.78
C ILE A 137 8.58 4.74 26.09
N ALA A 138 8.47 3.44 26.41
CA ALA A 138 9.09 2.87 27.59
C ALA A 138 10.62 2.75 27.43
N LYS A 139 11.38 3.12 28.45
CA LYS A 139 12.85 3.03 28.50
C LYS A 139 13.37 1.62 28.78
N ILE A 140 12.62 0.85 29.56
CA ILE A 140 13.00 -0.49 29.99
C ILE A 140 12.18 -1.49 29.19
N SER A 141 12.85 -2.42 28.53
CA SER A 141 12.27 -3.69 28.08
C SER A 141 11.82 -4.46 29.32
N LEU A 142 10.58 -4.23 29.77
CA LEU A 142 10.01 -4.81 30.99
C LEU A 142 10.29 -6.33 31.03
N PRO A 143 11.23 -6.82 31.86
CA PRO A 143 11.70 -8.21 31.79
C PRO A 143 10.67 -9.24 32.29
N GLN A 144 9.49 -8.79 32.71
CA GLN A 144 8.54 -9.60 33.47
C GLN A 144 7.07 -9.35 33.12
N LEU A 145 6.76 -8.65 32.03
CA LEU A 145 5.44 -8.88 31.45
C LEU A 145 5.49 -10.30 30.87
N PRO A 146 4.73 -11.27 31.43
CA PRO A 146 4.70 -12.62 30.88
C PRO A 146 4.41 -12.44 29.39
N THR A 147 5.23 -13.09 28.57
CA THR A 147 5.19 -13.10 27.11
C THR A 147 3.75 -13.18 26.58
N LEU A 148 3.06 -12.04 26.56
CA LEU A 148 1.97 -11.76 25.66
C LEU A 148 2.70 -11.69 24.33
N GLY A 149 2.70 -12.82 23.62
CA GLY A 149 3.49 -13.10 22.41
C GLY A 149 3.14 -12.19 21.25
N ASN A 150 3.37 -10.90 21.44
CA ASN A 150 2.96 -9.83 20.58
C ASN A 150 3.93 -8.67 20.82
N HIS A 151 4.86 -8.50 19.89
CA HIS A 151 5.49 -7.20 19.57
C HIS A 151 4.43 -6.15 19.15
N SER A 152 3.17 -6.28 19.63
CA SER A 152 2.02 -5.50 19.20
C SER A 152 2.10 -4.07 19.70
N ALA A 153 2.80 -3.73 20.78
CA ALA A 153 2.84 -2.33 21.23
C ALA A 153 3.65 -1.43 20.29
N LEU A 154 4.77 -1.93 19.75
CA LEU A 154 5.58 -1.24 18.73
C LEU A 154 4.90 -1.30 17.36
N LEU A 155 4.16 -2.38 17.10
CA LEU A 155 3.24 -2.49 15.96
C LEU A 155 1.93 -1.70 16.14
N ASP A 156 1.51 -1.32 17.34
CA ASP A 156 0.24 -0.62 17.64
C ASP A 156 0.42 0.88 17.43
N PHE A 157 1.61 1.40 17.76
CA PHE A 157 2.07 2.70 17.28
C PHE A 157 2.11 2.73 15.74
N ARG A 158 2.62 1.66 15.12
CA ARG A 158 2.57 1.50 13.67
C ARG A 158 1.17 1.17 13.15
N LYS A 159 0.23 0.66 13.94
CA LYS A 159 -1.16 0.41 13.51
C LYS A 159 -2.00 1.67 13.58
N ALA A 160 -1.68 2.64 14.42
CA ALA A 160 -2.35 3.93 14.33
C ALA A 160 -2.03 4.63 12.98
N ASP A 161 -0.77 4.54 12.51
CA ASP A 161 -0.34 5.25 11.28
C ASP A 161 -0.33 4.39 10.00
N LEU A 162 -0.02 3.09 10.09
CA LEU A 162 -0.08 2.12 8.99
C LEU A 162 -1.40 1.35 8.95
N TYR A 163 -2.11 1.22 10.09
CA TYR A 163 -3.45 0.60 10.20
C TYR A 163 -4.57 1.59 10.55
N SER A 164 -4.41 2.88 10.22
CA SER A 164 -5.56 3.70 9.81
C SER A 164 -5.66 3.83 8.28
N PRO A 165 -5.74 2.73 7.49
CA PRO A 165 -6.40 2.80 6.20
C PRO A 165 -7.88 3.15 6.39
N SER A 166 -8.41 3.23 7.60
CA SER A 166 -9.70 3.87 7.88
C SER A 166 -9.72 5.39 7.62
N SER A 167 -8.66 6.02 7.12
CA SER A 167 -8.77 7.33 6.46
C SER A 167 -8.48 7.27 4.95
N VAL A 168 -7.61 6.35 4.50
CA VAL A 168 -7.22 6.28 3.08
C VAL A 168 -8.12 5.36 2.23
N PHE A 169 -8.75 4.37 2.86
CA PHE A 169 -9.72 3.45 2.24
C PHE A 169 -11.11 3.52 2.88
N SER A 170 -11.32 4.27 3.96
CA SER A 170 -12.68 4.51 4.46
C SER A 170 -13.56 5.30 3.49
N LYS A 171 -12.97 6.12 2.60
CA LYS A 171 -13.73 6.76 1.52
C LYS A 171 -14.21 5.76 0.44
N PHE A 172 -13.71 4.52 0.43
CA PHE A 172 -14.19 3.43 -0.43
C PHE A 172 -15.23 2.52 0.25
N SER A 173 -15.86 2.95 1.35
CA SER A 173 -17.10 2.33 1.81
C SER A 173 -18.28 2.70 0.89
N ILE A 174 -18.28 2.19 -0.35
CA ILE A 174 -19.40 2.30 -1.31
C ILE A 174 -20.47 1.22 -1.02
N PHE A 175 -20.58 0.76 0.23
CA PHE A 175 -21.64 -0.14 0.65
C PHE A 175 -22.47 0.51 1.77
N PRO A 176 -23.76 0.80 1.52
CA PRO A 176 -24.63 1.28 2.55
C PRO A 176 -25.07 0.12 3.46
N ASN A 177 -25.07 0.40 4.75
CA ASN A 177 -26.11 0.05 5.71
C ASN A 177 -26.09 -1.29 6.47
N LYS A 178 -26.54 -1.15 7.72
CA LYS A 178 -27.14 -2.12 8.66
C LYS A 178 -26.22 -3.18 9.29
N GLN A 179 -25.77 -2.84 10.50
CA GLN A 179 -25.36 -3.78 11.54
C GLN A 179 -26.55 -4.66 11.96
N GLU A 180 -26.63 -5.87 11.41
CA GLU A 180 -27.01 -7.04 12.21
C GLU A 180 -25.70 -7.67 12.71
N ALA A 181 -25.59 -7.88 14.02
CA ALA A 181 -24.38 -8.39 14.67
C ALA A 181 -24.03 -9.79 14.11
N PRO A 182 -22.93 -9.95 13.35
CA PRO A 182 -22.59 -11.25 12.80
C PRO A 182 -21.83 -12.08 13.82
N SER A 183 -22.25 -13.34 13.92
CA SER A 183 -21.55 -14.49 14.48
C SER A 183 -20.04 -14.44 14.19
N LEU A 184 -19.21 -14.93 15.13
CA LEU A 184 -17.75 -15.13 15.01
C LEU A 184 -17.38 -15.76 13.65
N SER A 185 -17.22 -14.94 12.61
CA SER A 185 -16.68 -15.40 11.35
C SER A 185 -15.18 -15.48 11.53
N LYS A 186 -14.63 -16.69 11.45
CA LYS A 186 -13.20 -16.94 11.50
C LYS A 186 -12.54 -16.08 10.41
N SER A 187 -11.66 -15.15 10.79
CA SER A 187 -10.94 -14.32 9.83
C SER A 187 -10.20 -15.21 8.81
N PRO A 188 -10.10 -14.78 7.54
CA PRO A 188 -9.40 -15.57 6.53
C PRO A 188 -7.94 -15.80 6.97
N PRO A 189 -7.36 -16.99 6.70
CA PRO A 189 -5.95 -17.24 6.93
C PRO A 189 -5.07 -16.23 6.18
N ILE A 190 -3.95 -15.83 6.78
CA ILE A 190 -2.96 -14.92 6.20
C ILE A 190 -1.61 -15.63 6.16
N THR A 191 -0.90 -15.51 5.03
CA THR A 191 0.49 -15.96 4.86
C THR A 191 1.36 -14.83 4.32
N PHE A 192 2.68 -14.94 4.52
CA PHE A 192 3.66 -13.98 4.02
C PHE A 192 4.62 -14.69 3.08
N HIS A 193 5.02 -14.04 1.99
CA HIS A 193 5.87 -14.65 0.97
C HIS A 193 6.90 -13.66 0.42
N ASN A 194 7.88 -14.17 -0.32
CA ASN A 194 8.84 -13.37 -1.10
C ASN A 194 9.57 -12.27 -0.31
N LEU A 195 9.92 -12.55 0.96
CA LEU A 195 10.71 -11.62 1.75
C LEU A 195 12.08 -11.39 1.11
N LYS A 196 12.41 -10.11 0.87
CA LYS A 196 13.71 -9.67 0.38
C LYS A 196 14.21 -8.52 1.22
N LEU A 197 15.52 -8.49 1.44
CA LEU A 197 16.24 -7.42 2.11
C LEU A 197 17.41 -7.01 1.22
N PHE A 198 17.60 -5.71 1.03
CA PHE A 198 18.68 -5.16 0.20
C PHE A 198 19.18 -3.86 0.80
N SER A 199 20.48 -3.76 1.08
CA SER A 199 21.11 -2.54 1.57
C SER A 199 21.76 -1.78 0.42
N ASP A 200 21.59 -0.45 0.41
CA ASP A 200 22.03 0.41 -0.68
C ASP A 200 22.27 1.84 -0.19
N ARG A 201 22.92 2.66 -1.02
CA ARG A 201 23.05 4.11 -0.80
C ARG A 201 22.16 4.87 -1.78
N ARG A 202 21.44 5.87 -1.29
CA ARG A 202 20.51 6.66 -2.10
C ARG A 202 20.77 8.15 -1.94
N PRO A 203 20.49 8.96 -2.97
CA PRO A 203 20.47 10.40 -2.79
C PRO A 203 19.37 10.78 -1.78
N PRO A 204 19.58 11.81 -0.94
CA PRO A 204 18.55 12.32 -0.05
C PRO A 204 17.45 13.02 -0.86
N PRO A 205 16.31 13.34 -0.21
CA PRO A 205 15.26 14.13 -0.85
C PRO A 205 15.80 15.46 -1.39
N THR A 206 15.18 15.95 -2.46
CA THR A 206 15.64 17.16 -3.17
C THR A 206 15.82 18.35 -2.22
N ALA A 207 14.88 18.60 -1.31
CA ALA A 207 14.94 19.69 -0.34
C ALA A 207 16.16 19.58 0.59
N VAL A 208 16.51 18.36 1.02
CA VAL A 208 17.69 18.10 1.85
C VAL A 208 18.98 18.29 1.06
N ARG A 209 19.01 17.85 -0.20
CA ARG A 209 20.18 17.98 -1.08
C ARG A 209 20.49 19.44 -1.44
N GLU A 210 19.47 20.29 -1.52
CA GLU A 210 19.60 21.71 -1.85
C GLU A 210 20.04 22.57 -0.65
N ASP A 211 19.99 22.03 0.57
CA ASP A 211 20.55 22.67 1.76
C ASP A 211 22.09 22.73 1.67
N PRO A 212 22.73 23.90 1.94
CA PRO A 212 24.19 24.04 1.80
C PRO A 212 25.03 23.06 2.61
N GLU A 213 24.51 22.54 3.72
CA GLU A 213 25.18 21.55 4.59
C GLU A 213 24.55 20.16 4.46
N CYS A 214 23.67 19.96 3.48
CA CYS A 214 22.88 18.76 3.26
C CYS A 214 22.26 18.21 4.56
N ARG A 215 21.77 19.12 5.41
CA ARG A 215 21.18 18.82 6.73
C ARG A 215 22.08 17.91 7.59
N GLN A 216 23.39 18.15 7.62
CA GLN A 216 24.37 17.41 8.43
C GLN A 216 24.61 15.95 7.97
N LEU A 217 24.16 15.55 6.79
CA LEU A 217 24.48 14.23 6.24
C LEU A 217 25.94 14.15 5.78
N SER A 218 26.71 13.21 6.34
CA SER A 218 28.04 12.88 5.82
C SER A 218 27.94 12.41 4.37
N SER A 219 28.64 13.08 3.45
CA SER A 219 28.63 12.79 2.00
C SER A 219 27.32 13.03 1.27
N CYS A 220 26.29 13.62 1.92
CA CYS A 220 24.98 13.88 1.31
C CYS A 220 24.36 12.62 0.65
N GLU A 221 24.50 11.47 1.31
CA GLU A 221 23.93 10.18 0.91
C GLU A 221 23.13 9.57 2.07
N LEU A 222 22.05 8.86 1.78
CA LEU A 222 21.31 8.05 2.73
C LEU A 222 21.81 6.62 2.70
N GLN A 223 22.15 6.07 3.86
CA GLN A 223 22.38 4.63 4.02
C GLN A 223 21.03 3.96 4.23
N THR A 224 20.61 3.17 3.25
CA THR A 224 19.25 2.61 3.22
C THR A 224 19.22 1.09 3.25
N THR A 225 18.17 0.55 3.84
CA THR A 225 17.80 -0.87 3.71
C THR A 225 16.37 -0.97 3.18
N GLU A 226 16.23 -1.56 2.00
CA GLU A 226 14.97 -1.90 1.39
C GLU A 226 14.50 -3.29 1.85
N MET A 227 13.23 -3.37 2.25
CA MET A 227 12.55 -4.61 2.60
C MET A 227 11.28 -4.72 1.76
N SER A 228 11.05 -5.89 1.16
CA SER A 228 9.81 -6.17 0.43
C SER A 228 9.27 -7.55 0.73
N PHE A 229 7.95 -7.72 0.76
CA PHE A 229 7.28 -9.01 0.90
C PHE A 229 5.85 -8.93 0.36
N ASP A 230 5.25 -10.09 0.13
CA ASP A 230 3.84 -10.23 -0.24
C ASP A 230 3.04 -10.74 0.96
N LEU A 231 1.94 -10.05 1.29
CA LEU A 231 0.91 -10.54 2.21
C LEU A 231 -0.18 -11.20 1.37
N VAL A 232 -0.52 -12.45 1.69
CA VAL A 232 -1.53 -13.22 0.99
C VAL A 232 -2.67 -13.56 1.93
N GLU A 233 -3.86 -13.06 1.63
CA GLU A 233 -5.10 -13.39 2.34
C GLU A 233 -5.81 -14.51 1.59
N TRP A 234 -6.33 -15.51 2.31
CA TRP A 234 -6.99 -16.68 1.74
C TRP A 234 -8.49 -16.72 2.07
N PRO A 235 -9.35 -15.98 1.34
CA PRO A 235 -10.81 -16.12 1.46
C PRO A 235 -11.31 -17.55 1.24
N SER A 236 -10.63 -18.32 0.37
CA SER A 236 -10.88 -19.74 0.18
C SER A 236 -9.58 -20.46 -0.23
N PRO A 237 -9.52 -21.81 -0.24
CA PRO A 237 -8.31 -22.55 -0.61
C PRO A 237 -7.80 -22.28 -2.04
N ASP A 238 -8.71 -21.88 -2.94
CA ASP A 238 -8.42 -21.66 -4.37
C ASP A 238 -8.48 -20.17 -4.76
N ASN A 239 -8.79 -19.28 -3.81
CA ASN A 239 -8.86 -17.84 -4.05
C ASN A 239 -8.07 -17.09 -2.99
N TRP A 240 -7.16 -16.23 -3.44
CA TRP A 240 -6.34 -15.40 -2.58
C TRP A 240 -6.23 -13.98 -3.10
N LYS A 241 -6.00 -13.05 -2.18
CA LYS A 241 -5.68 -11.66 -2.48
C LYS A 241 -4.24 -11.38 -2.05
N THR A 242 -3.48 -10.73 -2.91
CA THR A 242 -2.09 -10.39 -2.64
C THR A 242 -1.92 -8.88 -2.49
N THR A 243 -1.27 -8.49 -1.40
CA THR A 243 -0.84 -7.12 -1.12
C THR A 243 0.68 -7.10 -1.03
N GLN A 244 1.33 -6.36 -1.91
CA GLN A 244 2.77 -6.23 -1.95
C GLN A 244 3.20 -5.03 -1.12
N TYR A 245 4.15 -5.25 -0.22
CA TYR A 245 4.74 -4.20 0.60
C TYR A 245 6.18 -3.94 0.20
N ARG A 246 6.56 -2.67 0.21
CA ARG A 246 7.94 -2.22 0.01
C ARG A 246 8.25 -1.08 0.97
N TYR A 247 9.21 -1.32 1.86
CA TYR A 247 9.74 -0.36 2.82
C TYR A 247 11.16 0.01 2.44
N VAL A 248 11.54 1.26 2.60
CA VAL A 248 12.94 1.70 2.50
C VAL A 248 13.23 2.50 3.76
N TYR A 249 14.12 1.97 4.60
CA TYR A 249 14.55 2.63 5.82
C TYR A 249 15.88 3.34 5.59
N ALA A 250 16.11 4.49 6.23
CA ALA A 250 17.39 5.17 6.27
C ALA A 250 17.96 5.20 7.70
N LEU A 251 19.24 4.87 7.82
CA LEU A 251 19.93 4.76 9.11
C LEU A 251 20.45 6.11 9.62
N ASN A 252 20.68 7.06 8.73
CA ASN A 252 21.32 8.34 9.01
C ASN A 252 20.38 9.55 8.87
N THR A 253 19.12 9.41 9.26
CA THR A 253 18.09 10.48 9.29
C THR A 253 17.61 10.70 10.73
N PRO A 254 16.85 11.74 11.11
CA PRO A 254 16.18 11.76 12.42
C PRO A 254 15.13 10.64 12.51
N TYR A 255 14.77 10.20 13.72
CA TYR A 255 13.88 9.03 13.86
C TYR A 255 12.53 9.21 13.17
N PRO A 256 11.82 10.37 13.24
CA PRO A 256 10.59 10.56 12.47
C PRO A 256 10.76 10.40 10.94
N ALA A 257 11.98 10.59 10.41
CA ALA A 257 12.32 10.50 9.00
C ALA A 257 13.01 9.17 8.61
N HIS A 258 13.01 8.16 9.47
CA HIS A 258 13.70 6.89 9.20
C HIS A 258 13.06 6.07 8.07
N LEU A 259 11.78 6.28 7.75
CA LEU A 259 11.08 5.55 6.69
C LEU A 259 11.08 6.38 5.39
N VAL A 260 12.06 6.19 4.51
CA VAL A 260 12.17 6.96 3.25
C VAL A 260 11.03 6.68 2.28
N LEU A 261 10.61 5.42 2.19
CA LEU A 261 9.55 4.99 1.29
C LEU A 261 8.73 3.88 1.94
N LEU A 262 7.42 3.99 1.83
CA LEU A 262 6.50 2.89 2.01
C LEU A 262 5.57 2.83 0.82
N CYS A 263 5.62 1.75 0.03
CA CYS A 263 4.65 1.48 -1.02
C CYS A 263 3.84 0.23 -0.69
N VAL A 264 2.53 0.33 -0.90
CA VAL A 264 1.58 -0.78 -0.82
C VAL A 264 0.90 -0.92 -2.17
N LYS A 265 0.90 -2.11 -2.73
CA LYS A 265 0.29 -2.41 -4.02
C LYS A 265 -0.68 -3.58 -3.89
N GLN A 266 -1.92 -3.40 -4.30
CA GLN A 266 -2.99 -4.40 -4.16
C GLN A 266 -4.00 -4.31 -5.30
N LEU A 267 -4.72 -5.40 -5.53
CA LEU A 267 -5.91 -5.40 -6.39
C LEU A 267 -7.14 -5.05 -5.56
N ILE A 268 -7.86 -4.01 -5.98
CA ILE A 268 -9.12 -3.59 -5.37
C ILE A 268 -10.26 -4.01 -6.28
N ASP A 269 -11.07 -4.94 -5.80
CA ASP A 269 -12.30 -5.37 -6.44
C ASP A 269 -13.36 -4.28 -6.31
N THR A 270 -13.75 -3.70 -7.44
CA THR A 270 -15.01 -2.99 -7.56
C THR A 270 -16.00 -3.92 -8.24
N GLN A 271 -17.28 -3.87 -7.87
CA GLN A 271 -18.35 -4.74 -8.42
C GLN A 271 -18.37 -4.91 -9.96
N LYS A 272 -17.67 -4.05 -10.72
CA LYS A 272 -17.55 -4.07 -12.18
C LYS A 272 -16.20 -4.54 -12.71
N ARG A 273 -15.09 -4.37 -11.95
CA ARG A 273 -13.71 -4.67 -12.36
C ARG A 273 -12.73 -4.56 -11.20
N ASP A 274 -11.64 -5.28 -11.30
CA ASP A 274 -10.49 -5.13 -10.42
C ASP A 274 -9.59 -3.98 -10.87
N TYR A 275 -9.05 -3.22 -9.92
CA TYR A 275 -8.08 -2.17 -10.16
C TYR A 275 -6.80 -2.46 -9.40
N LEU A 276 -5.66 -2.37 -10.09
CA LEU A 276 -4.37 -2.43 -9.43
C LEU A 276 -4.04 -1.06 -8.83
N VAL A 277 -4.13 -0.93 -7.52
CA VAL A 277 -3.86 0.32 -6.81
C VAL A 277 -2.50 0.25 -6.14
N SER A 278 -1.66 1.24 -6.41
CA SER A 278 -0.38 1.44 -5.72
C SER A 278 -0.45 2.74 -4.95
N GLN A 279 -0.17 2.70 -3.66
CA GLN A 279 -0.08 3.88 -2.82
C GLN A 279 1.30 3.94 -2.18
N CYS A 280 1.95 5.09 -2.25
CA CYS A 280 3.29 5.28 -1.72
C CYS A 280 3.35 6.51 -0.82
N GLN A 281 3.89 6.36 0.39
CA GLN A 281 4.35 7.44 1.24
C GLN A 281 5.85 7.64 1.01
N ILE A 282 6.26 8.87 0.68
CA ILE A 282 7.61 9.23 0.26
C ILE A 282 8.12 10.36 1.15
N LEU A 283 9.32 10.20 1.72
CA LEU A 283 10.00 11.26 2.45
C LEU A 283 10.45 12.37 1.47
N ARG A 284 9.95 13.59 1.67
CA ARG A 284 10.23 14.77 0.83
C ARG A 284 11.22 15.74 1.46
N ASP A 285 11.25 15.84 2.77
CA ASP A 285 12.20 16.66 3.52
C ASP A 285 12.37 16.12 4.94
N PHE A 286 13.47 16.48 5.60
CA PHE A 286 13.68 16.29 7.03
C PHE A 286 14.76 17.23 7.56
N SER A 287 14.79 17.41 8.87
CA SER A 287 15.88 18.12 9.56
C SER A 287 16.11 17.53 10.95
N PHE A 288 17.35 17.59 11.40
CA PHE A 288 17.70 17.28 12.78
C PHE A 288 17.37 18.47 13.68
N GLY A 289 16.85 18.18 14.86
CA GLY A 289 16.74 19.15 15.94
C GLY A 289 18.11 19.67 16.40
N PRO A 290 18.16 20.81 17.12
CA PRO A 290 19.38 21.29 17.75
C PRO A 290 20.06 20.20 18.61
N GLN A 291 21.40 20.17 18.58
CA GLN A 291 22.21 19.29 19.42
C GLN A 291 22.32 19.81 20.85
#